data_AF-A0A183BT29-F1
#
_entry.id   AF-A0A183BT29-F1
#
_cell.length_a   1.000
_cell.length_b   1.000
_cell.length_c   1.000
_cell.angle_alpha   90.00
_cell.angle_beta   90.00
_cell.angle_gamma   90.00
#
_symmetry.space_group_name_H-M   'P 1'
#
loop_
_entity.id
_entity.type
_entity.pdbx_description
1 polymer ?
#
loop_
_entity_poly.entity_id
_entity_poly.type
_entity_poly.pdbx_seq_one_letter_code
_entity_poly.pdbx_strand_id
1 'polypeptide(L)'
;MFSEKLGPTSTNLDPSVKKRLLLAWSQLGSQLMDLPTSSDGFDFLTYDVNHLSLSPTELRAKDELHQMKEELKNTEELVGKKFEQMEESLAKLALENKELRAEHEKLSLSNANKFAELKEYQNKQQKAIDDLTEKLKRANNIRGMDHKQKNYQEGLQRNRDKSLKSGRAMVGAKLVKQKQSNANKFEEIEQKNDKLEKSQKEEQLNIVHPQKTVTTMREIGQTPQQNRWDFAACHVNLALSEPDRLIVQHNDDKWEWSSVRAERPLLPENPYFEVEVLEKTWTIRSWSAFWRGESERRLPAFPRNLCFGTKPEFGVGDVVGCGINFKNHRHDIIYTKNGKRLDTWGLVADSASDLFPCVSLRLRGTKIKVNFGPNFKYNIADVI
;
A
#
# COMPACT_ATOMS: atom_id res chain seq x y z
N MET A 1 45.89 25.28 43.42
CA MET A 1 46.43 25.03 44.78
C MET A 1 47.69 24.20 44.61
N PHE A 2 48.74 24.53 45.38
CA PHE A 2 50.10 23.92 45.44
C PHE A 2 51.20 24.41 44.49
N SER A 3 51.80 25.55 44.90
CA SER A 3 53.23 25.82 45.14
C SER A 3 54.30 25.10 44.31
N GLU A 4 55.04 25.86 43.51
CA GLU A 4 56.40 25.52 43.08
C GLU A 4 57.42 26.18 44.02
N LYS A 5 58.17 25.36 44.76
CA LYS A 5 59.47 25.70 45.33
C LYS A 5 60.54 25.31 44.32
N LEU A 6 61.11 26.29 43.62
CA LEU A 6 62.32 26.11 42.81
C LEU A 6 63.56 26.32 43.70
N GLY A 7 64.37 25.26 43.84
CA GLY A 7 65.75 25.35 44.31
C GLY A 7 66.69 25.87 43.19
N PRO A 8 67.90 26.35 43.53
CA PRO A 8 68.65 27.25 42.67
C PRO A 8 69.40 26.52 41.55
N THR A 9 69.03 26.81 40.31
CA THR A 9 69.83 26.57 39.09
C THR A 9 70.78 27.75 38.85
N SER A 10 71.86 27.51 38.10
CA SER A 10 73.05 28.37 37.91
C SER A 10 72.83 29.69 37.15
N THR A 11 71.67 30.32 37.27
CA THR A 11 71.31 31.56 36.55
C THR A 11 71.35 32.84 37.36
N ASN A 12 71.79 32.82 38.62
CA ASN A 12 71.85 34.03 39.47
C ASN A 12 73.28 34.46 39.84
N LEU A 13 74.10 34.76 38.84
CA LEU A 13 75.24 35.64 39.04
C LEU A 13 75.00 36.91 38.24
N ASP A 14 75.02 38.04 38.94
CA ASP A 14 74.97 39.40 38.39
C ASP A 14 75.88 39.49 37.14
N PRO A 15 75.38 40.02 36.00
CA PRO A 15 76.19 40.25 34.80
C PRO A 15 77.56 40.90 35.06
N SER A 16 77.69 41.69 36.13
CA SER A 16 78.95 42.30 36.56
C SER A 16 79.98 41.32 37.14
N VAL A 17 79.55 40.20 37.73
CA VAL A 17 80.42 39.17 38.32
C VAL A 17 80.91 38.20 37.24
N LYS A 18 80.06 37.85 36.28
CA LYS A 18 80.44 37.01 35.13
C LYS A 18 81.48 37.72 34.24
N LYS A 19 81.34 39.03 34.03
CA LYS A 19 82.36 39.86 33.35
C LYS A 19 83.66 39.96 34.15
N ARG A 20 83.61 40.08 35.48
CA ARG A 20 84.80 40.14 36.34
C ARG A 20 85.58 38.83 36.37
N LEU A 21 84.91 37.68 36.35
CA LEU A 21 85.56 36.37 36.25
C LEU A 21 86.22 36.14 34.88
N LEU A 22 85.56 36.53 33.78
CA LEU A 22 86.13 36.48 32.43
C LEU A 22 87.36 37.41 32.27
N LEU A 23 87.31 38.61 32.84
CA LEU A 23 88.46 39.53 32.89
C LEU A 23 89.60 38.96 33.75
N ALA A 24 89.30 38.38 34.91
CA ALA A 24 90.30 37.75 35.78
C ALA A 24 90.97 36.53 35.11
N TRP A 25 90.21 35.73 34.36
CA TRP A 25 90.74 34.58 33.60
C TRP A 25 91.57 35.03 32.40
N SER A 26 91.16 36.09 31.69
CA SER A 26 91.96 36.70 30.62
C SER A 26 93.28 37.28 31.17
N GLN A 27 93.26 37.82 32.38
CA GLN A 27 94.41 38.47 33.02
C GLN A 27 95.39 37.45 33.64
N LEU A 28 94.89 36.31 34.14
CA LEU A 28 95.74 35.17 34.52
C LEU A 28 96.33 34.48 33.28
N GLY A 29 95.55 34.36 32.20
CA GLY A 29 96.00 33.80 30.92
C GLY A 29 97.09 34.64 30.25
N SER A 30 97.03 35.98 30.35
CA SER A 30 98.10 36.85 29.87
C SER A 30 99.34 36.81 30.75
N GLN A 31 99.20 36.68 32.09
CA GLN A 31 100.34 36.55 33.00
C GLN A 31 101.12 35.23 32.83
N LEU A 32 100.46 34.17 32.33
CA LEU A 32 101.11 32.90 32.03
C LEU A 32 101.83 32.90 30.65
N MET A 33 101.43 33.80 29.74
CA MET A 33 101.98 33.92 28.39
C MET A 33 103.13 34.94 28.25
N ASP A 34 103.33 35.80 29.26
CA ASP A 34 104.42 36.79 29.33
C ASP A 34 105.61 36.34 30.20
N LEU A 35 105.79 35.03 30.41
CA LEU A 35 107.08 34.53 30.93
C LEU A 35 108.08 34.49 29.77
N PRO A 36 109.22 35.19 29.84
CA PRO A 36 110.19 35.21 28.75
C PRO A 36 110.70 33.80 28.49
N THR A 37 110.32 33.24 27.34
CA THR A 37 110.99 32.13 26.66
C THR A 37 112.29 32.66 26.05
N SER A 38 113.17 33.20 26.89
CA SER A 38 114.51 33.63 26.51
C SER A 38 115.47 32.47 26.73
N SER A 39 115.48 31.58 25.74
CA SER A 39 116.58 30.66 25.46
C SER A 39 117.78 31.47 24.95
N ASP A 40 118.47 32.16 25.84
CA ASP A 40 119.80 32.73 25.55
C ASP A 40 120.64 32.72 26.84
N GLY A 41 121.55 31.74 26.89
CA GLY A 41 122.88 31.88 27.49
C GLY A 41 122.97 32.27 28.96
N PHE A 42 122.40 31.48 29.86
CA PHE A 42 123.01 31.35 31.19
C PHE A 42 124.09 30.28 31.11
N ASP A 43 125.36 30.71 31.01
CA ASP A 43 126.51 29.87 31.33
C ASP A 43 126.41 29.48 32.81
N PHE A 44 125.70 28.39 33.07
CA PHE A 44 125.85 27.66 34.31
C PHE A 44 127.23 27.02 34.23
N LEU A 45 128.24 27.70 34.77
CA LEU A 45 129.48 27.04 35.17
C LEU A 45 129.06 25.72 35.80
N THR A 46 129.46 24.61 35.20
CA THR A 46 129.36 23.29 35.80
C THR A 46 130.25 23.30 37.03
N TYR A 47 129.76 23.90 38.11
CA TYR A 47 130.28 23.67 39.43
C TYR A 47 129.82 22.27 39.77
N ASP A 48 130.78 21.37 39.78
CA ASP A 48 130.66 20.02 40.29
C ASP A 48 130.20 20.12 41.77
N VAL A 49 128.89 20.01 42.00
CA VAL A 49 128.28 19.99 43.34
C VAL A 49 128.44 18.59 43.94
N ASN A 50 129.69 18.13 44.06
CA ASN A 50 130.03 16.97 44.88
C ASN A 50 130.82 17.37 46.15
N HIS A 51 131.05 18.66 46.41
CA HIS A 51 131.81 19.10 47.58
C HIS A 51 131.34 20.41 48.25
N LEU A 52 130.03 20.55 48.53
CA LEU A 52 129.50 21.60 49.41
C LEU A 52 128.77 20.97 50.61
N SER A 53 129.29 21.22 51.82
CA SER A 53 128.67 20.86 53.09
C SER A 53 127.46 21.78 53.34
N LEU A 54 126.27 21.31 52.97
CA LEU A 54 125.00 21.98 53.24
C LEU A 54 124.76 22.11 54.75
N SER A 55 124.23 23.26 55.18
CA SER A 55 123.82 23.46 56.57
C SER A 55 122.60 22.58 56.93
N PRO A 56 122.39 22.20 58.21
CA PRO A 56 121.25 21.37 58.61
C PRO A 56 119.87 21.93 58.21
N THR A 57 119.76 23.25 58.08
CA THR A 57 118.53 23.95 57.66
C THR A 57 118.26 23.77 56.16
N GLU A 58 119.31 23.79 55.32
CA GLU A 58 119.18 23.61 53.86
C GLU A 58 118.85 22.16 53.48
N LEU A 59 119.35 21.18 54.24
CA LEU A 59 119.01 19.77 54.02
C LEU A 59 117.53 19.50 54.34
N ARG A 60 117.01 20.08 55.43
CA ARG A 60 115.58 19.99 55.79
C ARG A 60 114.69 20.65 54.73
N ALA A 61 115.09 21.81 54.22
CA ALA A 61 114.37 22.47 53.13
C ALA A 61 114.35 21.64 51.83
N LYS A 62 115.42 20.89 51.54
CA LYS A 62 115.49 19.99 50.38
C LYS A 62 114.55 18.79 50.51
N ASP A 63 114.45 18.20 51.70
CA ASP A 63 113.53 17.08 51.97
C ASP A 63 112.07 17.53 51.92
N GLU A 64 111.75 18.71 52.47
CA GLU A 64 110.42 19.33 52.37
C GLU A 64 110.05 19.63 50.90
N LEU A 65 110.99 20.16 50.11
CA LEU A 65 110.79 20.39 48.68
C LEU A 65 110.54 19.08 47.92
N HIS A 66 111.24 18.00 48.27
CA HIS A 66 111.03 16.69 47.66
C HIS A 66 109.64 16.12 48.01
N GLN A 67 109.21 16.24 49.27
CA GLN A 67 107.88 15.82 49.69
C GLN A 67 106.78 16.60 48.98
N MET A 68 106.90 17.94 48.93
CA MET A 68 105.95 18.80 48.21
C MET A 68 105.89 18.45 46.72
N LYS A 69 107.01 18.07 46.10
CA LYS A 69 107.06 17.68 44.69
C LYS A 69 106.31 16.36 44.43
N GLU A 70 106.45 15.38 45.31
CA GLU A 70 105.70 14.11 45.21
C GLU A 70 104.20 14.31 45.49
N GLU A 71 103.83 15.15 46.46
CA GLU A 71 102.43 15.52 46.70
C GLU A 71 101.84 16.24 45.48
N LEU A 72 102.57 17.19 44.89
CA LEU A 72 102.14 17.90 43.68
C LEU A 72 101.91 16.92 42.52
N LYS A 73 102.84 15.98 42.31
CA LYS A 73 102.72 14.94 41.27
C LYS A 73 101.49 14.05 41.47
N ASN A 74 101.21 13.62 42.70
CA ASN A 74 100.01 12.84 43.02
C ASN A 74 98.72 13.65 42.81
N THR A 75 98.73 14.93 43.15
CA THR A 75 97.58 15.82 42.89
C THR A 75 97.36 16.05 41.40
N GLU A 76 98.43 16.22 40.62
CA GLU A 76 98.37 16.38 39.16
C GLU A 76 97.78 15.13 38.49
N GLU A 77 98.22 13.94 38.89
CA GLU A 77 97.67 12.67 38.39
C GLU A 77 96.18 12.51 38.76
N LEU A 78 95.80 12.86 39.99
CA LEU A 78 94.40 12.81 40.43
C LEU A 78 93.52 13.81 39.67
N VAL A 79 94.03 15.02 39.40
CA VAL A 79 93.34 16.04 38.61
C VAL A 79 93.18 15.57 37.17
N GLY A 80 94.22 14.97 36.57
CA GLY A 80 94.15 14.37 35.23
C GLY A 80 93.06 13.32 35.12
N LYS A 81 93.04 12.35 36.04
CA LYS A 81 92.00 11.29 36.09
C LYS A 81 90.58 11.86 36.24
N LYS A 82 90.40 12.90 37.06
CA LYS A 82 89.09 13.56 37.21
C LYS A 82 88.69 14.34 35.95
N PHE A 83 89.65 14.92 35.24
CA PHE A 83 89.40 15.63 33.99
C PHE A 83 88.98 14.67 32.89
N GLU A 84 89.65 13.54 32.73
CA GLU A 84 89.26 12.47 31.79
C GLU A 84 87.84 11.95 32.09
N GLN A 85 87.52 11.66 33.36
CA GLN A 85 86.16 11.27 33.76
C GLN A 85 85.12 12.35 33.44
N MET A 86 85.47 13.62 33.61
CA MET A 86 84.60 14.73 33.26
C MET A 86 84.38 14.80 31.74
N GLU A 87 85.43 14.66 30.93
CA GLU A 87 85.32 14.64 29.46
C GLU A 87 84.44 13.49 28.96
N GLU A 88 84.60 12.28 29.51
CA GLU A 88 83.73 11.14 29.19
C GLU A 88 82.27 11.42 29.55
N SER A 89 82.03 12.00 30.73
CA SER A 89 80.67 12.37 31.16
C SER A 89 80.04 13.44 30.26
N LEU A 90 80.84 14.41 29.80
CA LEU A 90 80.40 15.46 28.88
C LEU A 90 80.10 14.89 27.48
N ALA A 91 80.92 13.96 26.99
CA ALA A 91 80.69 13.28 25.72
C ALA A 91 79.40 12.45 25.76
N LYS A 92 79.14 11.72 26.86
CA LYS A 92 77.90 10.97 27.06
C LYS A 92 76.68 11.88 27.07
N LEU A 93 76.72 12.98 27.83
CA LEU A 93 75.64 13.97 27.87
C LEU A 93 75.42 14.64 26.51
N ALA A 94 76.47 14.89 25.74
CA ALA A 94 76.35 15.45 24.39
C ALA A 94 75.61 14.50 23.44
N LEU A 95 75.88 13.18 23.54
CA LEU A 95 75.19 12.16 22.76
C LEU A 95 73.71 12.07 23.15
N GLU A 96 73.41 11.97 24.45
CA GLU A 96 72.04 11.90 24.96
C GLU A 96 71.22 13.15 24.55
N ASN A 97 71.81 14.34 24.62
CA ASN A 97 71.15 15.57 24.15
C ASN A 97 70.89 15.57 22.64
N LYS A 98 71.75 14.93 21.84
CA LYS A 98 71.54 14.79 20.40
C LYS A 98 70.38 13.83 20.10
N GLU A 99 70.31 12.71 20.82
CA GLU A 99 69.21 11.74 20.71
C GLU A 99 67.87 12.38 21.12
N LEU A 100 67.82 13.06 22.28
CA LEU A 100 66.63 13.76 22.74
C LEU A 100 66.13 14.82 21.74
N ARG A 101 67.04 15.55 21.10
CA ARG A 101 66.67 16.51 20.04
C ARG A 101 66.04 15.81 18.83
N ALA A 102 66.59 14.68 18.40
CA ALA A 102 66.04 13.91 17.29
C ALA A 102 64.65 13.33 17.63
N GLU A 103 64.46 12.83 18.85
CA GLU A 103 63.15 12.35 19.32
C GLU A 103 62.12 13.47 19.38
N HIS A 104 62.50 14.65 19.91
CA HIS A 104 61.62 15.81 19.96
C HIS A 104 61.19 16.27 18.56
N GLU A 105 62.11 16.29 17.59
CA GLU A 105 61.80 16.64 16.20
C GLU A 105 60.85 15.63 15.56
N LYS A 106 61.06 14.33 15.79
CA LYS A 106 60.17 13.26 15.34
C LYS A 106 58.76 13.40 15.93
N LEU A 107 58.67 13.69 17.23
CA LEU A 107 57.39 13.93 17.90
C LEU A 107 56.70 15.19 17.36
N SER A 108 57.44 16.26 17.12
CA SER A 108 56.94 17.48 16.50
C SER A 108 56.32 17.21 15.13
N LEU A 109 57.03 16.47 14.27
CA LEU A 109 56.53 16.08 12.94
C LEU A 109 55.29 15.18 13.03
N SER A 110 55.31 14.18 13.92
CA SER A 110 54.15 13.32 14.14
C SER A 110 52.93 14.10 14.63
N ASN A 111 53.13 15.11 15.49
CA ASN A 111 52.04 15.94 15.99
C ASN A 111 51.50 16.84 14.88
N ALA A 112 52.37 17.45 14.06
CA ALA A 112 51.96 18.25 12.90
C ALA A 112 51.09 17.44 11.92
N ASN A 113 51.46 16.19 11.64
CA ASN A 113 50.66 15.30 10.79
C ASN A 113 49.28 15.00 11.40
N LYS A 114 49.22 14.67 12.69
CA LYS A 114 47.94 14.44 13.39
C LYS A 114 47.05 15.70 13.38
N PHE A 115 47.63 16.89 13.54
CA PHE A 115 46.88 18.14 13.43
C PHE A 115 46.33 18.38 12.02
N ALA A 116 47.09 18.03 10.97
CA ALA A 116 46.63 18.12 9.59
C ALA A 116 45.44 17.16 9.33
N GLU A 117 45.54 15.90 9.77
CA GLU A 117 44.45 14.92 9.66
C GLU A 117 43.18 15.36 10.40
N LEU A 118 43.33 15.87 11.62
CA LEU A 118 42.21 16.41 12.40
C LEU A 118 41.54 17.60 11.69
N LYS A 119 42.33 18.49 11.08
CA LYS A 119 41.82 19.64 10.33
C LYS A 119 41.07 19.20 9.07
N GLU A 120 41.56 18.18 8.36
CA GLU A 120 40.83 17.60 7.24
C GLU A 120 39.50 16.98 7.67
N TYR A 121 39.51 16.22 8.77
CA TYR A 121 38.30 15.61 9.32
C TYR A 121 37.26 16.67 9.71
N GLN A 122 37.70 17.74 10.39
CA GLN A 122 36.85 18.86 10.76
C GLN A 122 36.26 19.55 9.52
N ASN A 123 37.06 19.79 8.47
CA ASN A 123 36.58 20.37 7.23
C ASN A 123 35.54 19.48 6.53
N LYS A 124 35.76 18.15 6.52
CA LYS A 124 34.79 17.18 5.98
C LYS A 124 33.47 17.21 6.77
N GLN A 125 33.54 17.28 8.09
CA GLN A 125 32.35 17.42 8.94
C GLN A 125 31.61 18.73 8.70
N GLN A 126 32.33 19.86 8.61
CA GLN A 126 31.72 21.17 8.35
C GLN A 126 30.98 21.17 7.01
N LYS A 127 31.62 20.63 5.95
CA LYS A 127 30.98 20.49 4.64
C LYS A 127 29.70 19.64 4.70
N ALA A 128 29.71 18.55 5.47
CA ALA A 128 28.53 17.71 5.63
C ALA A 128 27.38 18.43 6.38
N ILE A 129 27.72 19.24 7.39
CA ILE A 129 26.76 20.08 8.12
C ILE A 129 26.15 21.13 7.19
N ASP A 130 26.97 21.80 6.38
CA ASP A 130 26.50 22.83 5.44
C ASP A 130 25.57 22.23 4.39
N ASP A 131 25.93 21.07 3.82
CA ASP A 131 25.10 20.33 2.86
C ASP A 131 23.76 19.91 3.47
N LEU A 132 23.75 19.40 4.70
CA LEU A 132 22.52 19.02 5.41
C LEU A 132 21.66 20.24 5.74
N THR A 133 22.29 21.36 6.12
CA THR A 133 21.60 22.62 6.41
C THR A 133 20.89 23.16 5.17
N GLU A 134 21.54 23.15 4.01
CA GLU A 134 20.92 23.56 2.75
C GLU A 134 19.79 22.61 2.32
N LYS A 135 19.97 21.29 2.48
CA LYS A 135 18.89 20.32 2.23
C LYS A 135 17.67 20.59 3.13
N LEU A 136 17.88 20.89 4.41
CA LEU A 136 16.82 21.21 5.35
C LEU A 136 16.07 22.49 4.96
N LYS A 137 16.78 23.56 4.57
CA LYS A 137 16.16 24.80 4.07
C LYS A 137 15.27 24.54 2.86
N ARG A 138 15.77 23.78 1.87
CA ARG A 138 15.00 23.40 0.68
C ARG A 138 13.75 22.61 1.04
N ALA A 139 13.88 21.61 1.92
CA ALA A 139 12.75 20.79 2.36
C ALA A 139 11.67 21.61 3.09
N ASN A 140 12.06 22.57 3.92
CA ASN A 140 11.12 23.46 4.60
C ASN A 140 10.38 24.38 3.61
N ASN A 141 11.08 24.91 2.60
CA ASN A 141 10.45 25.72 1.55
C ASN A 141 9.43 24.92 0.74
N ILE A 142 9.78 23.69 0.33
CA ILE A 142 8.87 22.78 -0.39
C ILE A 142 7.62 22.50 0.45
N ARG A 143 7.80 22.13 1.73
CA ARG A 143 6.68 21.89 2.65
C ARG A 143 5.76 23.10 2.78
N GLY A 144 6.32 24.31 2.84
CA GLY A 144 5.56 25.56 2.88
C GLY A 144 4.73 25.79 1.62
N MET A 145 5.27 25.49 0.44
CA MET A 145 4.54 25.56 -0.82
C MET A 145 3.42 24.53 -0.91
N ASP A 146 3.68 23.28 -0.50
CA ASP A 146 2.68 22.20 -0.50
C ASP A 146 1.48 22.55 0.40
N HIS A 147 1.71 23.12 1.58
CA HIS A 147 0.64 23.57 2.47
C HIS A 147 -0.19 24.69 1.83
N LYS A 148 0.44 25.67 1.17
CA LYS A 148 -0.28 26.74 0.45
C LYS A 148 -1.12 26.18 -0.69
N GLN A 149 -0.56 25.25 -1.48
CA GLN A 149 -1.27 24.61 -2.58
C GLN A 149 -2.46 23.78 -2.08
N LYS A 150 -2.27 23.00 -1.01
CA LYS A 150 -3.34 22.22 -0.37
C LYS A 150 -4.46 23.12 0.13
N ASN A 151 -4.13 24.20 0.84
CA ASN A 151 -5.13 25.16 1.32
C ASN A 151 -5.92 25.81 0.17
N TYR A 152 -5.25 26.14 -0.94
CA TYR A 152 -5.91 26.69 -2.12
C TYR A 152 -6.88 25.67 -2.76
N GLN A 153 -6.46 24.41 -2.89
CA GLN A 153 -7.31 23.34 -3.41
C GLN A 153 -8.51 23.04 -2.50
N GLU A 154 -8.31 22.99 -1.19
CA GLU A 154 -9.39 22.83 -0.21
C GLU A 154 -10.37 24.02 -0.24
N GLY A 155 -9.88 25.24 -0.46
CA GLY A 155 -10.72 26.42 -0.69
C GLY A 155 -11.61 26.27 -1.93
N LEU A 156 -11.02 25.85 -3.05
CA LEU A 156 -11.76 25.59 -4.29
C LEU A 156 -12.80 24.47 -4.15
N GLN A 157 -12.45 23.38 -3.46
CA GLN A 157 -13.39 22.29 -3.18
C GLN A 157 -14.57 22.79 -2.33
N ARG A 158 -14.31 23.50 -1.23
CA ARG A 158 -15.38 24.08 -0.40
C ARG A 158 -16.30 25.01 -1.18
N ASN A 159 -15.77 25.80 -2.11
CA ASN A 159 -16.59 26.67 -2.96
C ASN A 159 -17.46 25.87 -3.93
N ARG A 160 -16.91 24.81 -4.56
CA ARG A 160 -17.70 23.90 -5.40
C ARG A 160 -18.80 23.21 -4.59
N ASP A 161 -18.50 22.70 -3.40
CA ASP A 161 -19.48 22.01 -2.57
C ASP A 161 -20.60 22.92 -2.11
N LYS A 162 -20.27 24.17 -1.72
CA LYS A 162 -21.27 25.21 -1.40
C LYS A 162 -22.17 25.50 -2.59
N SER A 163 -21.59 25.67 -3.78
CA SER A 163 -22.34 25.92 -5.03
C SER A 163 -23.25 24.75 -5.39
N LEU A 164 -22.74 23.52 -5.34
CA LEU A 164 -23.51 22.30 -5.58
C LEU A 164 -24.66 22.15 -4.59
N LYS A 165 -24.42 22.42 -3.30
CA LYS A 165 -25.45 22.36 -2.26
C LYS A 165 -26.54 23.40 -2.52
N SER A 166 -26.16 24.63 -2.89
CA SER A 166 -27.10 25.69 -3.26
C SER A 166 -27.93 25.32 -4.50
N GLY A 167 -27.28 24.81 -5.55
CA GLY A 167 -27.95 24.35 -6.77
C GLY A 167 -28.96 23.23 -6.49
N ARG A 168 -28.57 22.21 -5.71
CA ARG A 168 -29.47 21.12 -5.29
C ARG A 168 -30.67 21.64 -4.49
N ALA A 169 -30.47 22.57 -3.57
CA ALA A 169 -31.57 23.17 -2.80
C ALA A 169 -32.56 23.93 -3.69
N MET A 170 -32.06 24.68 -4.67
CA MET A 170 -32.92 25.40 -5.62
C MET A 170 -33.71 24.45 -6.53
N VAL A 171 -33.06 23.40 -7.06
CA VAL A 171 -33.74 22.36 -7.86
C VAL A 171 -34.78 21.63 -7.02
N GLY A 172 -34.45 21.26 -5.78
CA GLY A 172 -35.39 20.66 -4.83
C GLY A 172 -36.61 21.54 -4.57
N ALA A 173 -36.41 22.84 -4.32
CA ALA A 173 -37.50 23.79 -4.10
C ALA A 173 -38.39 23.94 -5.36
N LYS A 174 -37.80 24.01 -6.56
CA LYS A 174 -38.55 24.03 -7.82
C LYS A 174 -39.38 22.77 -8.01
N LEU A 175 -38.80 21.60 -7.74
CA LEU A 175 -39.48 20.32 -7.88
C LEU A 175 -40.65 20.19 -6.90
N VAL A 176 -40.48 20.64 -5.65
CA VAL A 176 -41.56 20.65 -4.66
C VAL A 176 -42.70 21.57 -5.11
N LYS A 177 -42.40 22.79 -5.57
CA LYS A 177 -43.41 23.71 -6.12
C LYS A 177 -44.16 23.10 -7.31
N GLN A 178 -43.44 22.44 -8.21
CA GLN A 178 -44.02 21.78 -9.37
C GLN A 178 -44.93 20.60 -8.95
N LYS A 179 -44.49 19.77 -8.00
CA LYS A 179 -45.30 18.68 -7.45
C LYS A 179 -46.60 19.20 -6.84
N GLN A 180 -46.55 20.28 -6.06
CA GLN A 180 -47.74 20.91 -5.49
C GLN A 180 -48.68 21.45 -6.58
N SER A 181 -48.14 22.16 -7.58
CA SER A 181 -48.97 22.67 -8.69
C SER A 181 -49.62 21.54 -9.49
N ASN A 182 -48.90 20.43 -9.71
CA ASN A 182 -49.45 19.27 -10.38
C ASN A 182 -50.53 18.59 -9.53
N ALA A 183 -50.33 18.44 -8.22
CA ALA A 183 -51.34 17.89 -7.31
C ALA A 183 -52.64 18.69 -7.35
N ASN A 184 -52.55 20.04 -7.30
CA ASN A 184 -53.73 20.90 -7.40
C ASN A 184 -54.49 20.71 -8.74
N LYS A 185 -53.76 20.50 -9.85
CA LYS A 185 -54.38 20.23 -11.17
C LYS A 185 -55.08 18.87 -11.20
N PHE A 186 -54.53 17.85 -10.54
CA PHE A 186 -55.18 16.54 -10.42
C PHE A 186 -56.48 16.62 -9.62
N GLU A 187 -56.48 17.36 -8.51
CA GLU A 187 -57.67 17.56 -7.68
C GLU A 187 -58.79 18.30 -8.46
N GLU A 188 -58.43 19.28 -9.30
CA GLU A 188 -59.38 19.94 -10.21
C GLU A 188 -59.94 18.99 -11.28
N ILE A 189 -59.11 18.06 -11.80
CA ILE A 189 -59.55 17.04 -12.76
C ILE A 189 -60.49 16.04 -12.08
N GLU A 190 -60.18 15.58 -10.87
CA GLU A 190 -61.07 14.69 -10.10
C GLU A 190 -62.43 15.33 -9.86
N GLN A 191 -62.48 16.59 -9.41
CA GLN A 191 -63.75 17.31 -9.25
C GLN A 191 -64.55 17.44 -10.55
N LYS A 192 -63.87 17.68 -11.68
CA LYS A 192 -64.52 17.71 -13.00
C LYS A 192 -65.04 16.33 -13.40
N ASN A 193 -64.29 15.27 -13.11
CA ASN A 193 -64.69 13.89 -13.37
C ASN A 193 -65.89 13.48 -12.50
N ASP A 194 -65.93 13.84 -11.22
CA ASP A 194 -67.09 13.59 -10.34
C ASP A 194 -68.34 14.28 -10.88
N LYS A 195 -68.19 15.52 -11.35
CA LYS A 195 -69.29 16.27 -11.98
C LYS A 195 -69.75 15.61 -13.28
N LEU A 196 -68.82 15.16 -14.12
CA LEU A 196 -69.11 14.43 -15.35
C LEU A 196 -69.79 13.09 -15.08
N GLU A 197 -69.31 12.33 -14.09
CA GLU A 197 -69.89 11.04 -13.70
C GLU A 197 -71.31 11.22 -13.16
N LYS A 198 -71.57 12.28 -12.40
CA LYS A 198 -72.92 12.64 -11.98
C LYS A 198 -73.82 12.96 -13.17
N SER A 199 -73.36 13.76 -14.13
CA SER A 199 -74.11 14.05 -15.36
C SER A 199 -74.35 12.79 -16.22
N GLN A 200 -73.37 11.89 -16.33
CA GLN A 200 -73.53 10.61 -17.01
C GLN A 200 -74.51 9.69 -16.29
N LYS A 201 -74.55 9.67 -14.95
CA LYS A 201 -75.53 8.88 -14.17
C LYS A 201 -76.95 9.39 -14.38
N GLU A 202 -77.15 10.71 -14.50
CA GLU A 202 -78.44 11.31 -14.86
C GLU A 202 -78.87 10.94 -16.30
N GLU A 203 -77.93 10.91 -17.28
CA GLU A 203 -78.21 10.42 -18.64
C GLU A 203 -78.47 8.91 -18.69
N GLN A 204 -77.72 8.09 -17.94
CA GLN A 204 -77.93 6.65 -17.86
C GLN A 204 -79.28 6.31 -17.21
N LEU A 205 -79.76 7.07 -16.21
CA LEU A 205 -81.10 6.88 -15.63
C LEU A 205 -82.22 7.04 -16.67
N ASN A 206 -82.03 7.89 -17.68
CA ASN A 206 -82.96 8.07 -18.80
C ASN A 206 -82.89 6.95 -19.86
N ILE A 207 -81.82 6.13 -19.87
CA ILE A 207 -81.59 5.03 -20.84
C ILE A 207 -81.74 3.63 -20.18
N VAL A 208 -81.59 3.52 -18.86
CA VAL A 208 -81.72 2.27 -18.10
C VAL A 208 -83.14 1.70 -18.15
N HIS A 209 -84.18 2.54 -18.27
CA HIS A 209 -85.56 2.07 -18.35
C HIS A 209 -85.84 1.19 -19.60
N PRO A 210 -85.38 1.55 -20.82
CA PRO A 210 -85.51 0.66 -21.99
C PRO A 210 -84.48 -0.47 -22.07
N GLN A 211 -83.26 -0.33 -21.52
CA GLN A 211 -82.25 -1.40 -21.62
C GLN A 211 -82.47 -2.56 -20.65
N LYS A 212 -83.11 -2.34 -19.48
CA LYS A 212 -83.45 -3.40 -18.51
C LYS A 212 -84.40 -4.48 -19.08
N THR A 213 -85.09 -4.17 -20.16
CA THR A 213 -85.97 -5.09 -20.93
C THR A 213 -85.20 -5.88 -22.00
N VAL A 214 -84.03 -5.39 -22.43
CA VAL A 214 -83.18 -6.03 -23.45
C VAL A 214 -82.16 -6.97 -22.79
N THR A 215 -81.74 -6.70 -21.55
CA THR A 215 -80.77 -7.54 -20.81
C THR A 215 -81.36 -8.86 -20.32
N THR A 216 -82.66 -8.92 -19.98
CA THR A 216 -83.34 -10.18 -19.63
C THR A 216 -83.41 -11.19 -20.79
N MET A 217 -83.08 -10.79 -22.02
CA MET A 217 -83.04 -11.69 -23.19
C MET A 217 -81.64 -12.16 -23.60
N ARG A 218 -80.55 -11.64 -22.99
CA ARG A 218 -79.17 -11.96 -23.43
C ARG A 218 -78.31 -12.78 -22.44
N GLU A 219 -78.82 -13.05 -21.24
CA GLU A 219 -78.06 -13.73 -20.18
C GLU A 219 -78.35 -15.25 -20.04
N ILE A 220 -78.82 -15.93 -21.09
CA ILE A 220 -79.04 -17.40 -21.09
C ILE A 220 -77.86 -18.17 -21.72
N GLY A 221 -76.64 -17.64 -21.68
CA GLY A 221 -75.51 -18.52 -21.99
C GLY A 221 -74.18 -17.85 -22.18
N GLN A 222 -73.37 -17.81 -21.12
CA GLN A 222 -71.91 -17.93 -21.23
C GLN A 222 -71.39 -18.69 -20.02
N THR A 223 -70.84 -19.89 -20.27
CA THR A 223 -70.09 -20.70 -19.31
C THR A 223 -68.66 -20.16 -19.15
N PRO A 224 -67.93 -20.50 -18.08
CA PRO A 224 -66.56 -20.00 -17.85
C PRO A 224 -65.61 -20.49 -18.95
N GLN A 225 -65.01 -19.57 -19.71
CA GLN A 225 -64.02 -19.89 -20.73
C GLN A 225 -62.73 -20.45 -20.07
N GLN A 226 -62.28 -21.62 -20.51
CA GLN A 226 -61.02 -22.25 -20.09
C GLN A 226 -59.80 -21.41 -20.55
N ASN A 227 -58.65 -21.59 -19.87
CA ASN A 227 -57.39 -20.90 -20.24
C ASN A 227 -56.97 -21.25 -21.68
N ARG A 228 -56.19 -20.37 -22.33
CA ARG A 228 -55.74 -20.51 -23.73
C ARG A 228 -54.40 -19.80 -23.96
N TRP A 229 -53.78 -20.01 -25.12
CA TRP A 229 -52.57 -19.27 -25.51
C TRP A 229 -52.87 -17.78 -25.72
N ASP A 230 -52.00 -16.93 -25.19
CA ASP A 230 -52.06 -15.47 -25.31
C ASP A 230 -51.46 -15.05 -26.65
N PHE A 231 -52.29 -14.46 -27.51
CA PHE A 231 -51.87 -13.95 -28.81
C PHE A 231 -50.80 -12.85 -28.68
N ALA A 232 -50.88 -11.98 -27.66
CA ALA A 232 -49.94 -10.89 -27.45
C ALA A 232 -48.57 -11.38 -26.92
N ALA A 233 -48.54 -12.54 -26.26
CA ALA A 233 -47.33 -13.18 -25.74
C ALA A 233 -46.92 -14.41 -26.57
N CYS A 234 -47.20 -14.39 -27.87
CA CYS A 234 -46.81 -15.40 -28.84
C CYS A 234 -45.69 -14.87 -29.74
N HIS A 235 -44.58 -15.61 -29.84
CA HIS A 235 -43.48 -15.24 -30.73
C HIS A 235 -43.92 -15.25 -32.20
N VAL A 236 -43.41 -14.30 -33.01
CA VAL A 236 -43.83 -14.09 -34.41
C VAL A 236 -43.68 -15.29 -35.34
N ASN A 237 -42.80 -16.24 -34.97
CA ASN A 237 -42.55 -17.47 -35.74
C ASN A 237 -43.57 -18.60 -35.44
N LEU A 238 -44.44 -18.40 -34.45
CA LEU A 238 -45.48 -19.34 -34.04
C LEU A 238 -46.84 -18.86 -34.56
N ALA A 239 -47.63 -19.79 -35.09
CA ALA A 239 -49.02 -19.56 -35.44
C ALA A 239 -49.95 -20.27 -34.46
N LEU A 240 -50.92 -19.52 -33.94
CA LEU A 240 -52.00 -20.05 -33.11
C LEU A 240 -53.20 -20.39 -33.98
N SER A 241 -53.84 -21.53 -33.73
CA SER A 241 -55.10 -21.87 -34.39
C SER A 241 -56.27 -21.18 -33.66
N GLU A 242 -56.94 -20.25 -34.33
CA GLU A 242 -58.15 -19.57 -33.86
C GLU A 242 -59.40 -20.47 -34.05
N PRO A 243 -60.49 -20.27 -33.28
CA PRO A 243 -60.69 -19.25 -32.24
C PRO A 243 -60.22 -19.66 -30.82
N ASP A 244 -59.97 -20.96 -30.61
CA ASP A 244 -59.75 -21.50 -29.26
C ASP A 244 -58.33 -21.26 -28.74
N ARG A 245 -57.36 -21.00 -29.63
CA ARG A 245 -55.94 -20.79 -29.31
C ARG A 245 -55.35 -21.89 -28.42
N LEU A 246 -55.72 -23.14 -28.67
CA LEU A 246 -55.16 -24.31 -27.97
C LEU A 246 -54.06 -25.02 -28.77
N ILE A 247 -53.95 -24.75 -30.07
CA ILE A 247 -52.95 -25.36 -30.94
C ILE A 247 -51.94 -24.32 -31.35
N VAL A 248 -50.65 -24.65 -31.24
CA VAL A 248 -49.55 -23.82 -31.71
C VAL A 248 -48.67 -24.60 -32.68
N GLN A 249 -48.30 -23.95 -33.78
CA GLN A 249 -47.46 -24.51 -34.84
C GLN A 249 -46.27 -23.60 -35.12
N HIS A 250 -45.07 -24.17 -35.27
CA HIS A 250 -43.89 -23.42 -35.70
C HIS A 250 -43.84 -23.33 -37.22
N ASN A 251 -43.94 -22.13 -37.78
CA ASN A 251 -44.04 -21.93 -39.23
C ASN A 251 -42.73 -21.49 -39.89
N ASP A 252 -41.80 -20.91 -39.12
CA ASP A 252 -40.53 -20.39 -39.66
C ASP A 252 -39.49 -21.52 -39.85
N ASP A 253 -38.65 -21.37 -40.89
CA ASP A 253 -37.50 -22.23 -41.22
C ASP A 253 -36.25 -21.91 -40.38
N LYS A 254 -36.27 -20.79 -39.64
CA LYS A 254 -35.17 -20.40 -38.76
C LYS A 254 -35.06 -21.36 -37.57
N TRP A 255 -33.82 -21.77 -37.27
CA TRP A 255 -33.47 -22.69 -36.17
C TRP A 255 -33.51 -22.04 -34.77
N GLU A 256 -34.42 -21.09 -34.56
CA GLU A 256 -34.54 -20.27 -33.36
C GLU A 256 -35.63 -20.80 -32.42
N TRP A 257 -35.44 -20.63 -31.11
CA TRP A 257 -36.44 -21.01 -30.12
C TRP A 257 -37.54 -19.96 -30.07
N SER A 258 -38.76 -20.38 -30.39
CA SER A 258 -39.94 -19.54 -30.37
C SER A 258 -40.88 -20.00 -29.27
N SER A 259 -41.35 -19.08 -28.42
CA SER A 259 -42.15 -19.39 -27.25
C SER A 259 -43.55 -18.77 -27.32
N VAL A 260 -44.53 -19.41 -26.67
CA VAL A 260 -45.85 -18.82 -26.40
C VAL A 260 -46.23 -19.05 -24.94
N ARG A 261 -46.93 -18.08 -24.36
CA ARG A 261 -47.40 -18.06 -22.98
C ARG A 261 -48.93 -18.13 -22.92
N ALA A 262 -49.50 -18.73 -21.89
CA ALA A 262 -50.95 -18.72 -21.67
C ALA A 262 -51.44 -17.35 -21.15
N GLU A 263 -52.74 -17.07 -21.29
CA GLU A 263 -53.37 -15.83 -20.82
C GLU A 263 -53.43 -15.72 -19.29
N ARG A 264 -53.60 -16.85 -18.61
CA ARG A 264 -53.71 -16.91 -17.14
C ARG A 264 -52.59 -17.75 -16.51
N PRO A 265 -52.13 -17.38 -15.31
CA PRO A 265 -51.15 -18.17 -14.57
C PRO A 265 -51.77 -19.48 -14.06
N LEU A 266 -50.93 -20.44 -13.67
CA LEU A 266 -51.37 -21.59 -12.90
C LEU A 266 -51.75 -21.14 -11.48
N LEU A 267 -52.87 -21.65 -11.00
CA LEU A 267 -53.40 -21.39 -9.65
C LEU A 267 -53.55 -22.71 -8.90
N PRO A 268 -53.66 -22.71 -7.56
CA PRO A 268 -53.91 -23.92 -6.79
C PRO A 268 -55.11 -24.74 -7.29
N GLU A 269 -56.14 -24.09 -7.85
CA GLU A 269 -57.32 -24.76 -8.40
C GLU A 269 -57.06 -25.47 -9.74
N ASN A 270 -56.06 -25.01 -10.50
CA ASN A 270 -55.66 -25.59 -11.79
C ASN A 270 -54.12 -25.59 -11.88
N PRO A 271 -53.45 -26.48 -11.14
CA PRO A 271 -52.00 -26.41 -10.94
C PRO A 271 -51.18 -27.08 -12.04
N TYR A 272 -51.83 -27.59 -13.09
CA TYR A 272 -51.26 -28.53 -14.04
C TYR A 272 -51.88 -28.36 -15.44
N PHE A 273 -51.07 -28.57 -16.47
CA PHE A 273 -51.50 -28.59 -17.87
C PHE A 273 -50.79 -29.69 -18.65
N GLU A 274 -51.39 -30.16 -19.73
CA GLU A 274 -50.81 -31.15 -20.64
C GLU A 274 -50.66 -30.59 -22.04
N VAL A 275 -49.68 -31.11 -22.76
CA VAL A 275 -49.47 -30.80 -24.17
C VAL A 275 -49.28 -32.08 -24.96
N GLU A 276 -50.11 -32.25 -25.97
CA GLU A 276 -50.04 -33.34 -26.94
C GLU A 276 -49.23 -32.90 -28.17
N VAL A 277 -48.30 -33.75 -28.60
CA VAL A 277 -47.53 -33.54 -29.83
C VAL A 277 -48.34 -34.06 -31.01
N LEU A 278 -48.86 -33.16 -31.85
CA LEU A 278 -49.69 -33.52 -33.00
C LEU A 278 -48.87 -33.84 -34.24
N GLU A 279 -47.84 -33.04 -34.52
CA GLU A 279 -46.94 -33.22 -35.67
C GLU A 279 -45.50 -32.91 -35.24
N LYS A 280 -44.55 -33.73 -35.69
CA LYS A 280 -43.13 -33.60 -35.36
C LYS A 280 -42.31 -33.92 -36.59
N THR A 281 -41.45 -32.98 -36.99
CA THR A 281 -40.61 -33.13 -38.17
C THR A 281 -39.27 -33.82 -37.86
N TRP A 282 -38.60 -33.56 -36.71
CA TRP A 282 -37.41 -34.30 -36.22
C TRP A 282 -37.23 -34.16 -34.68
N THR A 283 -36.31 -34.92 -34.06
CA THR A 283 -36.17 -35.17 -32.59
C THR A 283 -36.13 -33.92 -31.69
N ILE A 284 -37.16 -33.72 -30.84
CA ILE A 284 -37.19 -32.71 -29.77
C ILE A 284 -36.31 -33.22 -28.62
N ARG A 285 -35.27 -32.47 -28.27
CA ARG A 285 -34.31 -32.81 -27.20
C ARG A 285 -34.48 -31.99 -25.92
N SER A 286 -35.39 -31.02 -25.89
CA SER A 286 -35.56 -30.11 -24.76
C SER A 286 -36.97 -29.52 -24.72
N TRP A 287 -37.56 -29.47 -23.52
CA TRP A 287 -38.86 -28.86 -23.22
C TRP A 287 -38.68 -27.84 -22.08
N SER A 288 -39.38 -26.71 -22.15
CA SER A 288 -39.39 -25.65 -21.11
C SER A 288 -40.83 -25.16 -20.91
N ALA A 289 -41.29 -25.15 -19.66
CA ALA A 289 -42.73 -25.05 -19.35
C ALA A 289 -43.19 -23.75 -18.66
N PHE A 290 -42.26 -22.88 -18.21
CA PHE A 290 -42.62 -21.75 -17.36
C PHE A 290 -41.94 -20.43 -17.74
N TRP A 291 -42.69 -19.35 -17.58
CA TRP A 291 -42.24 -17.96 -17.73
C TRP A 291 -42.62 -17.14 -16.49
N ARG A 292 -41.71 -16.28 -16.02
CA ARG A 292 -41.93 -15.30 -14.94
C ARG A 292 -41.97 -13.90 -15.55
N GLY A 293 -42.93 -13.06 -15.12
CA GLY A 293 -43.10 -11.70 -15.64
C GLY A 293 -41.88 -10.78 -15.51
N GLU A 294 -41.89 -9.72 -16.34
CA GLU A 294 -41.00 -8.52 -16.49
C GLU A 294 -39.47 -8.66 -16.42
N SER A 295 -38.93 -9.76 -15.91
CA SER A 295 -37.52 -10.12 -15.98
C SER A 295 -37.42 -11.41 -16.77
N GLU A 296 -36.61 -11.41 -17.82
CA GLU A 296 -36.42 -12.47 -18.83
C GLU A 296 -35.86 -13.82 -18.31
N ARG A 297 -36.05 -14.13 -17.02
CA ARG A 297 -35.59 -15.36 -16.39
C ARG A 297 -36.55 -16.51 -16.68
N ARG A 298 -36.21 -17.30 -17.69
CA ARG A 298 -36.78 -18.65 -17.90
C ARG A 298 -36.37 -19.54 -16.72
N LEU A 299 -37.36 -20.16 -16.06
CA LEU A 299 -37.12 -21.20 -15.05
C LEU A 299 -36.49 -22.45 -15.72
N PRO A 300 -35.78 -23.31 -14.96
CA PRO A 300 -34.93 -24.33 -15.53
C PRO A 300 -35.67 -25.21 -16.55
N ALA A 301 -35.07 -25.29 -17.75
CA ALA A 301 -35.35 -26.35 -18.71
C ALA A 301 -35.24 -27.72 -18.02
N PHE A 302 -35.89 -28.74 -18.60
CA PHE A 302 -35.79 -30.14 -18.16
C PHE A 302 -34.44 -30.45 -17.50
N PRO A 303 -34.40 -31.00 -16.27
CA PRO A 303 -33.18 -31.06 -15.49
C PRO A 303 -32.11 -31.78 -16.29
N ARG A 304 -30.97 -31.11 -16.49
CA ARG A 304 -29.79 -31.67 -17.16
C ARG A 304 -29.26 -32.93 -16.45
N ASN A 305 -29.72 -33.16 -15.20
CA ASN A 305 -29.32 -34.22 -14.28
C ASN A 305 -30.39 -35.32 -14.10
N LEU A 306 -31.09 -35.76 -15.15
CA LEU A 306 -31.57 -37.15 -15.19
C LEU A 306 -30.33 -38.04 -15.40
N CYS A 307 -29.60 -38.28 -14.31
CA CYS A 307 -28.58 -39.31 -14.23
C CYS A 307 -29.26 -40.68 -14.38
N PHE A 308 -28.62 -41.56 -15.15
CA PHE A 308 -29.03 -42.92 -15.55
C PHE A 308 -29.92 -43.02 -16.80
N GLY A 309 -29.27 -43.05 -17.97
CA GLY A 309 -29.66 -44.00 -19.03
C GLY A 309 -30.16 -43.43 -20.35
N THR A 310 -31.23 -42.63 -20.36
CA THR A 310 -31.87 -42.17 -21.61
C THR A 310 -32.60 -40.85 -21.40
N LYS A 311 -32.28 -39.80 -22.16
CA LYS A 311 -33.15 -38.61 -22.23
C LYS A 311 -34.50 -39.06 -22.81
N PRO A 312 -35.66 -38.72 -22.21
CA PRO A 312 -36.94 -39.11 -22.76
C PRO A 312 -37.12 -38.46 -24.13
N GLU A 313 -37.21 -39.27 -25.18
CA GLU A 313 -37.56 -38.79 -26.51
C GLU A 313 -39.07 -38.58 -26.56
N PHE A 314 -39.54 -37.45 -27.08
CA PHE A 314 -40.97 -37.17 -27.27
C PHE A 314 -41.34 -37.34 -28.73
N GLY A 315 -42.29 -38.23 -29.04
CA GLY A 315 -42.79 -38.51 -30.38
C GLY A 315 -44.16 -37.88 -30.65
N VAL A 316 -44.63 -37.99 -31.89
CA VAL A 316 -46.03 -37.68 -32.25
C VAL A 316 -46.96 -38.58 -31.43
N GLY A 317 -48.02 -38.00 -30.88
CA GLY A 317 -48.99 -38.66 -30.00
C GLY A 317 -48.59 -38.71 -28.51
N ASP A 318 -47.35 -38.36 -28.18
CA ASP A 318 -46.95 -38.24 -26.78
C ASP A 318 -47.64 -37.05 -26.12
N VAL A 319 -48.09 -37.26 -24.89
CA VAL A 319 -48.66 -36.22 -24.03
C VAL A 319 -47.68 -35.94 -22.89
N VAL A 320 -47.25 -34.69 -22.81
CA VAL A 320 -46.30 -34.21 -21.81
C VAL A 320 -47.03 -33.27 -20.88
N GLY A 321 -47.01 -33.59 -19.60
CA GLY A 321 -47.61 -32.73 -18.58
C GLY A 321 -46.60 -31.94 -17.80
N CYS A 322 -47.02 -30.77 -17.34
CA CYS A 322 -46.26 -29.94 -16.44
C CYS A 322 -47.17 -29.25 -15.42
N GLY A 323 -46.74 -29.20 -14.16
CA GLY A 323 -47.48 -28.49 -13.12
C GLY A 323 -46.64 -28.23 -11.88
N ILE A 324 -47.28 -27.64 -10.88
CA ILE A 324 -46.67 -27.25 -9.60
C ILE A 324 -47.42 -27.98 -8.49
N ASN A 325 -46.68 -28.60 -7.56
CA ASN A 325 -47.26 -29.15 -6.35
C ASN A 325 -47.48 -28.03 -5.32
N PHE A 326 -48.72 -27.58 -5.16
CA PHE A 326 -49.07 -26.56 -4.17
C PHE A 326 -49.25 -27.11 -2.74
N LYS A 327 -49.34 -28.44 -2.55
CA LYS A 327 -49.51 -29.07 -1.23
C LYS A 327 -48.29 -28.90 -0.32
N ASN A 328 -47.09 -28.82 -0.90
CA ASN A 328 -45.85 -28.66 -0.15
C ASN A 328 -45.45 -27.18 -0.13
N HIS A 329 -44.93 -26.68 1.00
CA HIS A 329 -44.32 -25.34 1.09
C HIS A 329 -43.14 -25.09 0.12
N ARG A 330 -42.71 -26.13 -0.61
CA ARG A 330 -41.57 -26.13 -1.53
C ARG A 330 -41.95 -25.91 -3.00
N HIS A 331 -43.24 -25.86 -3.37
CA HIS A 331 -43.70 -25.64 -4.75
C HIS A 331 -42.93 -26.46 -5.81
N ASP A 332 -42.89 -27.79 -5.61
CA ASP A 332 -42.12 -28.68 -6.47
C ASP A 332 -42.71 -28.75 -7.88
N ILE A 333 -41.87 -28.68 -8.92
CA ILE A 333 -42.30 -28.81 -10.31
C ILE A 333 -42.46 -30.29 -10.66
N ILE A 334 -43.58 -30.64 -11.29
CA ILE A 334 -43.91 -31.99 -11.73
C ILE A 334 -43.91 -32.04 -13.25
N TYR A 335 -43.21 -33.03 -13.81
CA TYR A 335 -43.32 -33.41 -15.21
C TYR A 335 -43.91 -34.80 -15.35
N THR A 336 -44.68 -35.01 -16.42
CA THR A 336 -45.25 -36.32 -16.75
C THR A 336 -45.08 -36.59 -18.23
N LYS A 337 -45.08 -37.87 -18.58
CA LYS A 337 -45.16 -38.34 -19.96
C LYS A 337 -46.19 -39.47 -20.03
N ASN A 338 -47.17 -39.33 -20.92
CA ASN A 338 -48.21 -40.33 -21.20
C ASN A 338 -48.87 -40.87 -19.91
N GLY A 339 -49.24 -39.97 -19.00
CA GLY A 339 -49.90 -40.32 -17.74
C GLY A 339 -48.98 -40.90 -16.65
N LYS A 340 -47.65 -40.94 -16.86
CA LYS A 340 -46.68 -41.37 -15.84
C LYS A 340 -45.81 -40.20 -15.39
N ARG A 341 -45.63 -40.05 -14.08
CA ARG A 341 -44.73 -39.04 -13.50
C ARG A 341 -43.28 -39.36 -13.84
N LEU A 342 -42.52 -38.34 -14.21
CA LEU A 342 -41.07 -38.42 -14.44
C LEU A 342 -40.33 -38.08 -13.14
N ASP A 343 -39.23 -38.78 -12.85
CA ASP A 343 -38.39 -38.51 -11.68
C ASP A 343 -37.76 -37.12 -11.78
N THR A 344 -38.34 -36.17 -11.06
CA THR A 344 -38.02 -34.74 -11.12
C THR A 344 -37.49 -34.30 -9.75
N TRP A 345 -36.34 -34.81 -9.33
CA TRP A 345 -35.77 -34.43 -8.03
C TRP A 345 -35.10 -33.05 -8.09
N GLY A 346 -35.48 -32.16 -7.17
CA GLY A 346 -34.78 -30.90 -6.91
C GLY A 346 -35.23 -29.68 -7.71
N LEU A 347 -36.33 -29.76 -8.48
CA LEU A 347 -36.92 -28.59 -9.14
C LEU A 347 -37.96 -27.93 -8.24
N VAL A 348 -37.62 -26.76 -7.73
CA VAL A 348 -38.46 -25.93 -6.88
C VAL A 348 -38.77 -24.63 -7.61
N ALA A 349 -40.03 -24.20 -7.59
CA ALA A 349 -40.39 -22.89 -8.06
C ALA A 349 -40.13 -21.83 -6.98
N ASP A 350 -39.35 -20.79 -7.29
CA ASP A 350 -38.98 -19.76 -6.29
C ASP A 350 -40.17 -18.92 -5.77
N SER A 351 -41.30 -18.89 -6.49
CA SER A 351 -42.60 -18.35 -6.05
C SER A 351 -43.69 -18.88 -6.96
N ALA A 352 -44.85 -19.24 -6.40
CA ALA A 352 -45.98 -19.78 -7.16
C ALA A 352 -46.95 -18.71 -7.68
N SER A 353 -46.82 -17.43 -7.29
CA SER A 353 -47.82 -16.39 -7.55
C SER A 353 -47.90 -15.87 -8.99
N ASP A 354 -46.95 -16.18 -9.88
CA ASP A 354 -46.85 -15.54 -11.21
C ASP A 354 -46.35 -16.49 -12.31
N LEU A 355 -46.66 -17.79 -12.20
CA LEU A 355 -46.16 -18.80 -13.15
C LEU A 355 -47.16 -19.09 -14.24
N PHE A 356 -46.82 -18.65 -15.44
CA PHE A 356 -47.63 -18.89 -16.63
C PHE A 356 -47.17 -20.14 -17.35
N PRO A 357 -48.10 -21.02 -17.76
CA PRO A 357 -47.81 -22.07 -18.73
C PRO A 357 -47.14 -21.48 -19.97
N CYS A 358 -46.04 -22.11 -20.39
CA CYS A 358 -45.31 -21.73 -21.57
C CYS A 358 -44.86 -22.97 -22.33
N VAL A 359 -44.76 -22.86 -23.65
CA VAL A 359 -44.14 -23.86 -24.50
C VAL A 359 -43.15 -23.19 -25.43
N SER A 360 -42.05 -23.90 -25.73
CA SER A 360 -41.04 -23.41 -26.67
C SER A 360 -40.80 -24.46 -27.75
N LEU A 361 -41.01 -24.04 -29.00
CA LEU A 361 -40.81 -24.85 -30.19
C LEU A 361 -39.60 -24.32 -30.96
N ARG A 362 -38.91 -25.20 -31.67
CA ARG A 362 -37.72 -24.82 -32.46
C ARG A 362 -37.78 -25.26 -33.92
N LEU A 363 -38.49 -26.36 -34.20
CA LEU A 363 -38.44 -27.00 -35.51
C LEU A 363 -39.70 -26.68 -36.28
N ARG A 364 -39.53 -26.24 -37.54
CA ARG A 364 -40.63 -25.99 -38.48
C ARG A 364 -41.55 -27.20 -38.61
N GLY A 365 -42.85 -26.93 -38.66
CA GLY A 365 -43.89 -27.95 -38.78
C GLY A 365 -44.18 -28.68 -37.47
N THR A 366 -43.48 -28.36 -36.37
CA THR A 366 -43.86 -28.91 -35.06
C THR A 366 -45.19 -28.30 -34.64
N LYS A 367 -46.16 -29.16 -34.32
CA LYS A 367 -47.50 -28.76 -33.92
C LYS A 367 -47.87 -29.45 -32.62
N ILE A 368 -48.37 -28.68 -31.67
CA ILE A 368 -48.76 -29.17 -30.37
C ILE A 368 -50.13 -28.63 -29.98
N LYS A 369 -50.86 -29.39 -29.17
CA LYS A 369 -52.15 -29.00 -28.60
C LYS A 369 -52.07 -28.98 -27.09
N VAL A 370 -52.42 -27.85 -26.48
CA VAL A 370 -52.49 -27.74 -25.03
C VAL A 370 -53.86 -28.17 -24.52
N ASN A 371 -53.84 -28.73 -23.32
CA ASN A 371 -54.98 -29.07 -22.51
C ASN A 371 -54.77 -28.44 -21.13
N PHE A 372 -55.56 -27.43 -20.80
CA PHE A 372 -55.56 -26.78 -19.48
C PHE A 372 -56.50 -27.46 -18.48
N GLY A 373 -57.03 -28.63 -18.83
CA GLY A 373 -57.92 -29.42 -18.00
C GLY A 373 -59.40 -29.27 -18.33
N PRO A 374 -60.27 -29.85 -17.50
CA PRO A 374 -59.94 -30.61 -16.28
C PRO A 374 -59.50 -32.06 -16.56
N ASN A 375 -59.68 -32.56 -17.78
CA ASN A 375 -59.48 -33.97 -18.12
C ASN A 375 -58.04 -34.24 -18.59
N PHE A 376 -57.20 -34.81 -17.73
CA PHE A 376 -55.80 -35.11 -18.02
C PHE A 376 -55.55 -36.61 -18.20
N LYS A 377 -54.50 -36.98 -18.95
CA LYS A 377 -54.03 -38.38 -19.01
C LYS A 377 -53.36 -38.79 -17.69
N TYR A 378 -52.71 -37.87 -17.00
CA TYR A 378 -52.17 -38.09 -15.66
C TYR A 378 -53.24 -37.88 -14.59
N ASN A 379 -53.31 -38.80 -13.61
CA ASN A 379 -54.19 -38.63 -12.46
C ASN A 379 -53.58 -37.61 -11.47
N ILE A 380 -54.10 -36.39 -11.49
CA ILE A 380 -53.62 -35.28 -10.65
C ILE A 380 -54.23 -35.24 -9.24
N ALA A 381 -55.11 -36.18 -8.87
CA ALA A 381 -55.70 -36.24 -7.53
C ALA A 381 -54.65 -36.31 -6.41
N ASP A 382 -53.49 -36.90 -6.70
CA ASP A 382 -52.36 -36.97 -5.76
C ASP A 382 -51.58 -35.64 -5.65
N VAL A 383 -51.73 -34.73 -6.62
CA VAL A 383 -50.99 -33.46 -6.76
C VAL A 383 -51.78 -32.22 -6.32
N ILE A 384 -53.11 -32.23 -6.47
CA ILE A 384 -54.02 -31.16 -5.98
C ILE A 384 -54.18 -31.26 -4.47
#